data_AF-R0F6M5-F1
#
_entry.id   AF-R0F6M5-F1
#
_cell.length_a   1.000
_cell.length_b   1.000
_cell.length_c   1.000
_cell.angle_alpha   90.00
_cell.angle_beta   90.00
_cell.angle_gamma   90.00
#
_symmetry.space_group_name_H-M   'P 1'
#
loop_
_entity.id
_entity.type
_entity.pdbx_description
1 polymer ?
#
loop_
_entity_poly.entity_id
_entity_poly.type
_entity_poly.pdbx_seq_one_letter_code
_entity_poly.pdbx_strand_id
1 'polypeptide(L)'
;MACSSSSSSSTKLVFFACLILFTFSDKLVAGESDKLVPFGNAHVSDDLTVTCQHGEEECKLNALEACAIRTWPNQRLHYRFILCVETNTNAWESCVKKYGGEKAINDCYNGDLSKELILGYANQTMRLKPEHKYVPWMTLNGEPLYESIVDFVDLVCKAYKGKTALPKLCSSSAFSKMKVPKLQFSYANEAILN
;
A
#
# COMPACT_ATOMS: atom_id res chain seq x y z
N MET A 1 -9.29 18.13 -4.26
CA MET A 1 -7.91 17.74 -4.64
C MET A 1 -8.03 16.46 -5.44
N ALA A 2 -7.47 16.38 -6.65
CA ALA A 2 -7.36 15.14 -7.38
C ALA A 2 -6.08 14.41 -6.95
N CYS A 3 -6.13 13.10 -6.75
CA CYS A 3 -4.92 12.28 -6.58
C CYS A 3 -4.38 11.99 -8.00
N SER A 4 -3.46 12.81 -8.49
CA SER A 4 -2.96 12.79 -9.87
C SER A 4 -1.84 11.77 -10.10
N SER A 5 -1.92 11.01 -11.18
CA SER A 5 -0.89 10.12 -11.69
C SER A 5 0.40 10.86 -12.11
N SER A 6 1.53 10.49 -11.51
CA SER A 6 2.89 10.81 -11.98
C SER A 6 3.91 9.89 -11.30
N SER A 7 5.12 9.79 -11.84
CA SER A 7 6.05 8.69 -11.55
C SER A 7 7.03 8.89 -10.37
N SER A 8 7.03 10.05 -9.70
CA SER A 8 8.10 10.38 -8.73
C SER A 8 7.89 9.81 -7.32
N SER A 9 8.96 9.80 -6.52
CA SER A 9 8.90 9.54 -5.07
C SER A 9 7.90 10.47 -4.35
N SER A 10 7.79 11.73 -4.78
CA SER A 10 6.78 12.65 -4.23
C SER A 10 5.35 12.18 -4.50
N THR A 11 5.12 11.46 -5.60
CA THR A 11 3.79 10.96 -5.96
C THR A 11 3.42 9.68 -5.20
N LYS A 12 4.39 8.80 -4.88
CA LYS A 12 4.18 7.75 -3.85
C LYS A 12 3.65 8.40 -2.57
N LEU A 13 4.28 9.48 -2.12
CA LEU A 13 3.85 10.25 -0.95
C LEU A 13 2.44 10.84 -1.07
N VAL A 14 2.07 11.41 -2.24
CA VAL A 14 0.72 11.93 -2.49
C VAL A 14 -0.34 10.81 -2.45
N PHE A 15 -0.05 9.63 -3.01
CA PHE A 15 -0.99 8.51 -2.97
C PHE A 15 -1.07 7.86 -1.59
N PHE A 16 0.03 7.74 -0.84
CA PHE A 16 -0.03 7.35 0.59
C PHE A 16 -0.75 8.39 1.44
N ALA A 17 -0.59 9.68 1.15
CA ALA A 17 -1.36 10.75 1.79
C ALA A 17 -2.84 10.68 1.43
N CYS A 18 -3.21 10.36 0.18
CA CYS A 18 -4.60 10.03 -0.18
C CYS A 18 -5.07 8.80 0.63
N LEU A 19 -4.31 7.69 0.65
CA LEU A 19 -4.64 6.49 1.44
C LEU A 19 -4.78 6.76 2.95
N ILE A 20 -4.06 7.75 3.50
CA ILE A 20 -4.13 8.13 4.92
C ILE A 20 -5.23 9.15 5.21
N LEU A 21 -5.54 10.01 4.24
CA LEU A 21 -6.85 10.62 4.09
C LEU A 21 -7.96 9.61 3.79
N PHE A 22 -7.65 8.32 3.59
CA PHE A 22 -8.60 7.18 3.50
C PHE A 22 -8.53 6.14 4.63
N THR A 23 -7.59 6.22 5.60
CA THR A 23 -7.43 5.25 6.74
C THR A 23 -7.54 5.85 8.17
N PHE A 24 -7.78 7.17 8.35
CA PHE A 24 -7.67 7.84 9.68
C PHE A 24 -8.93 8.34 10.41
N SER A 25 -9.90 9.03 9.78
CA SER A 25 -11.13 9.56 10.41
C SER A 25 -12.21 8.49 10.74
N ASP A 26 -11.82 7.59 11.64
CA ASP A 26 -12.61 7.03 12.75
C ASP A 26 -13.84 6.14 12.50
N LYS A 27 -14.38 6.00 11.28
CA LYS A 27 -15.75 5.46 11.14
C LYS A 27 -16.14 4.41 10.08
N LEU A 28 -15.44 4.26 8.95
CA LEU A 28 -15.28 2.91 8.39
C LEU A 28 -14.22 2.24 9.28
N VAL A 29 -14.19 0.91 9.39
CA VAL A 29 -13.10 0.19 10.08
C VAL A 29 -12.70 -0.99 9.21
N ALA A 30 -11.38 -1.14 9.01
CA ALA A 30 -10.81 -2.07 8.05
C ALA A 30 -11.27 -3.53 8.30
N GLY A 31 -12.11 -4.04 7.39
CA GLY A 31 -12.74 -5.38 7.37
C GLY A 31 -11.79 -6.57 7.15
N GLU A 32 -11.93 -7.38 6.09
CA GLU A 32 -11.10 -8.63 5.92
C GLU A 32 -10.20 -8.75 4.66
N SER A 33 -10.39 -7.91 3.64
CA SER A 33 -9.60 -7.86 2.38
C SER A 33 -8.44 -6.83 2.19
N ASP A 34 -8.11 -5.88 3.09
CA ASP A 34 -6.91 -5.01 2.97
C ASP A 34 -5.65 -5.81 3.27
N LYS A 35 -4.69 -5.74 2.36
CA LYS A 35 -3.28 -6.08 2.61
C LYS A 35 -2.44 -5.22 1.66
N LEU A 36 -1.47 -4.46 2.15
CA LEU A 36 -0.44 -3.97 1.23
C LEU A 36 0.42 -5.18 0.78
N VAL A 37 0.96 -5.11 -0.44
CA VAL A 37 1.62 -6.18 -1.21
C VAL A 37 2.88 -5.56 -1.88
N PRO A 38 3.81 -4.94 -1.11
CA PRO A 38 4.98 -4.24 -1.66
C PRO A 38 5.75 -5.09 -2.68
N PHE A 39 5.65 -4.72 -3.98
CA PHE A 39 6.21 -5.47 -5.12
C PHE A 39 6.06 -4.74 -6.48
N GLY A 40 4.82 -4.52 -6.97
CA GLY A 40 4.47 -3.78 -8.20
C GLY A 40 5.23 -4.17 -9.48
N ASN A 41 5.90 -3.20 -10.12
CA ASN A 41 6.76 -3.41 -11.30
C ASN A 41 8.14 -4.03 -10.97
N ALA A 42 8.41 -4.49 -9.75
CA ALA A 42 9.59 -5.31 -9.50
C ALA A 42 9.48 -6.59 -10.36
N HIS A 43 10.62 -7.17 -10.69
CA HIS A 43 10.71 -8.38 -11.50
C HIS A 43 11.30 -9.53 -10.67
N VAL A 44 10.82 -10.76 -10.91
CA VAL A 44 11.39 -11.99 -10.34
C VAL A 44 11.98 -12.79 -11.49
N SER A 45 13.30 -13.02 -11.47
CA SER A 45 13.99 -13.88 -12.42
C SER A 45 13.86 -15.37 -12.06
N ASP A 46 14.22 -16.26 -12.98
CA ASP A 46 14.04 -17.73 -12.84
C ASP A 46 14.76 -18.33 -11.61
N ASP A 47 15.80 -17.67 -11.10
CA ASP A 47 16.55 -18.00 -9.88
C ASP A 47 15.89 -17.50 -8.58
N LEU A 48 14.71 -16.89 -8.69
CA LEU A 48 13.98 -16.20 -7.62
C LEU A 48 14.73 -15.00 -7.04
N THR A 49 15.63 -14.37 -7.80
CA THR A 49 16.16 -13.04 -7.47
C THR A 49 15.12 -11.98 -7.80
N VAL A 50 15.02 -10.96 -6.94
CA VAL A 50 14.05 -9.87 -7.09
C VAL A 50 14.80 -8.59 -7.45
N THR A 51 14.42 -7.96 -8.55
CA THR A 51 15.02 -6.71 -9.04
C THR A 51 13.98 -5.59 -9.06
N CYS A 52 14.28 -4.48 -8.41
CA CYS A 52 13.45 -3.27 -8.38
C CYS A 52 14.08 -2.19 -9.25
N GLN A 53 13.28 -1.45 -10.03
CA GLN A 53 13.83 -0.52 -11.03
C GLN A 53 14.49 0.73 -10.44
N HIS A 54 14.17 1.11 -9.19
CA HIS A 54 14.92 2.14 -8.46
C HIS A 54 16.16 1.58 -7.74
N GLY A 55 16.59 0.36 -8.09
CA GLY A 55 17.72 -0.32 -7.50
C GLY A 55 17.41 -1.07 -6.20
N GLU A 56 18.47 -1.55 -5.56
CA GLU A 56 18.42 -2.45 -4.40
C GLU A 56 17.65 -1.85 -3.20
N GLU A 57 17.71 -0.54 -2.99
CA GLU A 57 17.10 0.11 -1.84
C GLU A 57 15.56 0.07 -1.88
N GLU A 58 14.93 0.15 -3.06
CA GLU A 58 13.48 -0.06 -3.15
C GLU A 58 13.09 -1.51 -2.85
N CYS A 59 13.92 -2.48 -3.21
CA CYS A 59 13.71 -3.87 -2.86
C CYS A 59 13.87 -4.11 -1.34
N LYS A 60 14.83 -3.44 -0.69
CA LYS A 60 14.98 -3.42 0.78
C LYS A 60 13.76 -2.79 1.47
N LEU A 61 13.32 -1.62 1.03
CA LEU A 61 12.14 -0.98 1.62
C LEU A 61 10.87 -1.81 1.39
N ASN A 62 10.66 -2.36 0.20
CA ASN A 62 9.56 -3.32 -0.05
C ASN A 62 9.61 -4.50 0.93
N ALA A 63 10.79 -5.11 1.17
CA ALA A 63 10.97 -6.21 2.11
C ALA A 63 10.74 -5.82 3.58
N LEU A 64 11.19 -4.63 3.98
CA LEU A 64 10.94 -4.04 5.30
C LEU A 64 9.44 -3.83 5.54
N GLU A 65 8.73 -3.28 4.57
CA GLU A 65 7.28 -3.10 4.62
C GLU A 65 6.54 -4.43 4.66
N ALA A 66 6.99 -5.43 3.90
CA ALA A 66 6.44 -6.78 3.94
C ALA A 66 6.54 -7.38 5.35
N CYS A 67 7.70 -7.25 5.99
CA CYS A 67 7.91 -7.66 7.38
C CYS A 67 7.04 -6.86 8.35
N ALA A 68 6.89 -5.55 8.18
CA ALA A 68 5.99 -4.72 9.00
C ALA A 68 4.51 -5.16 8.91
N ILE A 69 4.01 -5.46 7.70
CA ILE A 69 2.65 -5.99 7.47
C ILE A 69 2.48 -7.35 8.14
N ARG A 70 3.52 -8.21 8.06
CA ARG A 70 3.57 -9.54 8.68
C ARG A 70 3.68 -9.51 10.21
N THR A 71 4.34 -8.49 10.78
CA THR A 71 4.50 -8.27 12.23
C THR A 71 3.25 -7.65 12.85
N TRP A 72 2.55 -6.76 12.13
CA TRP A 72 1.37 -6.05 12.65
C TRP A 72 0.10 -6.40 11.88
N PRO A 73 -0.72 -7.35 12.36
CA PRO A 73 -2.09 -7.54 11.90
C PRO A 73 -2.97 -6.29 12.08
N ASN A 74 -2.57 -5.35 12.96
CA ASN A 74 -3.19 -4.03 13.05
C ASN A 74 -2.74 -3.12 11.90
N GLN A 75 -3.68 -2.79 11.02
CA GLN A 75 -3.37 -2.13 9.76
C GLN A 75 -3.18 -0.64 9.89
N ARG A 76 -3.91 0.00 10.80
CA ARG A 76 -3.67 1.39 11.18
C ARG A 76 -2.24 1.57 11.69
N LEU A 77 -1.63 0.54 12.27
CA LEU A 77 -0.23 0.53 12.67
C LEU A 77 0.72 0.34 11.48
N HIS A 78 0.55 -0.69 10.65
CA HIS A 78 1.45 -0.86 9.49
C HIS A 78 1.33 0.28 8.45
N TYR A 79 0.15 0.85 8.20
CA TYR A 79 0.00 2.05 7.34
C TYR A 79 0.73 3.28 7.90
N ARG A 80 0.77 3.45 9.23
CA ARG A 80 1.51 4.53 9.88
C ARG A 80 3.01 4.35 9.78
N PHE A 81 3.48 3.12 9.90
CA PHE A 81 4.87 2.77 9.67
C PHE A 81 5.28 2.99 8.21
N ILE A 82 4.50 2.47 7.26
CA ILE A 82 4.78 2.53 5.82
C ILE A 82 4.84 3.98 5.33
N LEU A 83 3.88 4.84 5.71
CA LEU A 83 3.99 6.28 5.42
C LEU A 83 5.28 6.88 6.01
N CYS A 84 5.67 6.48 7.21
CA CYS A 84 6.89 6.98 7.82
C CYS A 84 8.12 6.56 7.00
N VAL A 85 8.20 5.30 6.53
CA VAL A 85 9.27 4.81 5.66
C VAL A 85 9.30 5.58 4.33
N GLU A 86 8.19 5.65 3.60
CA GLU A 86 8.08 6.39 2.33
C GLU A 86 8.37 7.91 2.48
N THR A 87 8.10 8.50 3.66
CA THR A 87 8.43 9.90 3.96
C THR A 87 9.89 10.11 4.39
N ASN A 88 10.57 9.06 4.88
CA ASN A 88 11.90 9.13 5.49
C ASN A 88 12.78 7.99 5.00
N THR A 89 12.81 7.76 3.68
CA THR A 89 13.51 6.61 3.06
C THR A 89 14.97 6.49 3.50
N ASN A 90 15.65 7.62 3.67
CA ASN A 90 17.06 7.69 4.06
C ASN A 90 17.28 7.60 5.59
N ALA A 91 16.24 7.29 6.37
CA ALA A 91 16.24 7.21 7.83
C ALA A 91 15.12 6.28 8.36
N TRP A 92 14.79 5.21 7.63
CA TRP A 92 13.65 4.33 7.91
C TRP A 92 13.74 3.61 9.27
N GLU A 93 14.94 3.44 9.81
CA GLU A 93 15.20 2.85 11.13
C GLU A 93 14.58 3.69 12.25
N SER A 94 14.44 5.01 12.03
CA SER A 94 13.72 5.90 12.95
C SER A 94 12.23 5.54 13.03
N CYS A 95 11.64 5.07 11.93
CA CYS A 95 10.26 4.61 11.88
C CYS A 95 10.09 3.27 12.61
N VAL A 96 11.05 2.34 12.50
CA VAL A 96 11.04 1.07 13.25
C VAL A 96 11.02 1.35 14.76
N LYS A 97 11.94 2.19 15.24
CA LYS A 97 12.03 2.60 16.65
C LYS A 97 10.77 3.35 17.13
N LYS A 98 10.14 4.14 16.26
CA LYS A 98 8.94 4.93 16.56
C LYS A 98 7.65 4.10 16.69
N TYR A 99 7.52 3.00 15.93
CA TYR A 99 6.31 2.16 15.93
C TYR A 99 6.46 0.85 16.71
N GLY A 100 7.67 0.54 17.18
CA GLY A 100 7.97 -0.68 17.94
C GLY A 100 8.13 -1.88 17.03
N GLY A 101 7.95 -3.10 17.58
CA GLY A 101 8.08 -4.33 16.79
C GLY A 101 9.50 -4.64 16.27
N GLU A 102 10.49 -3.79 16.57
CA GLU A 102 11.85 -3.78 16.03
C GLU A 102 12.50 -5.16 15.94
N LYS A 103 12.46 -5.97 17.02
CA LYS A 103 13.01 -7.33 16.98
C LYS A 103 12.32 -8.19 15.92
N ALA A 104 11.00 -8.25 15.89
CA ALA A 104 10.25 -9.11 14.96
C ALA A 104 10.36 -8.63 13.50
N ILE A 105 10.47 -7.33 13.27
CA ILE A 105 10.72 -6.76 11.93
C ILE A 105 12.15 -7.11 11.49
N ASN A 106 13.15 -6.93 12.36
CA ASN A 106 14.55 -7.23 12.04
C ASN A 106 14.79 -8.75 11.88
N ASP A 107 14.18 -9.59 12.71
CA ASP A 107 14.21 -11.06 12.60
C ASP A 107 13.65 -11.53 11.25
N CYS A 108 12.57 -10.89 10.78
CA CYS A 108 11.95 -11.17 9.48
C CYS A 108 12.80 -10.65 8.32
N TYR A 109 13.26 -9.39 8.42
CA TYR A 109 13.95 -8.68 7.35
C TYR A 109 15.30 -9.31 7.00
N ASN A 110 16.08 -9.67 8.03
CA ASN A 110 17.41 -10.27 7.87
C ASN A 110 17.39 -11.81 7.72
N GLY A 111 16.21 -12.42 7.54
CA GLY A 111 16.04 -13.87 7.35
C GLY A 111 15.22 -14.20 6.10
N ASP A 112 15.16 -15.48 5.74
CA ASP A 112 14.53 -15.95 4.49
C ASP A 112 13.04 -15.55 4.35
N LEU A 113 12.37 -15.29 5.47
CA LEU A 113 10.97 -14.85 5.53
C LEU A 113 10.73 -13.56 4.74
N SER A 114 11.70 -12.64 4.64
CA SER A 114 11.55 -11.43 3.81
C SER A 114 11.46 -11.78 2.33
N LYS A 115 12.29 -12.71 1.84
CA LYS A 115 12.24 -13.24 0.47
C LYS A 115 10.95 -14.03 0.23
N GLU A 116 10.52 -14.88 1.16
CA GLU A 116 9.23 -15.60 1.06
C GLU A 116 8.04 -14.65 0.90
N LEU A 117 7.97 -13.59 1.72
CA LEU A 117 6.89 -12.60 1.67
C LEU A 117 6.88 -11.84 0.34
N ILE A 118 8.05 -11.41 -0.15
CA ILE A 118 8.17 -10.66 -1.40
C ILE A 118 7.84 -11.53 -2.62
N LEU A 119 8.27 -12.79 -2.67
CA LEU A 119 7.84 -13.73 -3.71
C LEU A 119 6.33 -14.03 -3.63
N GLY A 120 5.78 -14.09 -2.41
CA GLY A 120 4.33 -14.15 -2.18
C GLY A 120 3.58 -12.94 -2.72
N TYR A 121 4.17 -11.74 -2.63
CA TYR A 121 3.61 -10.49 -3.16
C TYR A 121 3.81 -10.34 -4.68
N ALA A 122 4.90 -10.87 -5.24
CA ALA A 122 5.10 -11.02 -6.69
C ALA A 122 3.97 -11.85 -7.32
N ASN A 123 3.76 -13.06 -6.78
CA ASN A 123 2.71 -13.98 -7.22
C ASN A 123 1.28 -13.41 -7.04
N GLN A 124 1.06 -12.47 -6.12
CA GLN A 124 -0.23 -11.75 -6.01
C GLN A 124 -0.36 -10.64 -7.07
N THR A 125 0.73 -9.94 -7.37
CA THR A 125 0.76 -8.88 -8.40
C THR A 125 0.59 -9.45 -9.82
N MET A 126 1.35 -10.49 -10.17
CA MET A 126 1.30 -11.15 -11.49
C MET A 126 -0.04 -11.84 -11.78
N ARG A 127 -0.86 -12.08 -10.74
CA ARG A 127 -2.22 -12.64 -10.85
C ARG A 127 -3.32 -11.59 -11.03
N LEU A 128 -3.00 -10.30 -11.01
CA LEU A 128 -3.97 -9.24 -11.31
C LEU A 128 -4.56 -9.44 -12.73
N LYS A 129 -5.87 -9.24 -12.86
CA LYS A 129 -6.60 -9.31 -14.13
C LYS A 129 -7.58 -8.12 -14.20
N PRO A 130 -7.44 -7.19 -15.16
CA PRO A 130 -6.30 -7.07 -16.08
C PRO A 130 -4.98 -6.87 -15.31
N GLU A 131 -3.87 -7.22 -15.97
CA GLU A 131 -2.52 -6.93 -15.45
C GLU A 131 -2.34 -5.42 -15.22
N HIS A 132 -1.54 -5.07 -14.22
CA HIS A 132 -1.30 -3.67 -13.88
C HIS A 132 -0.45 -2.98 -14.93
N LYS A 133 -0.73 -1.70 -15.18
CA LYS A 133 -0.10 -0.91 -16.25
C LYS A 133 0.79 0.23 -15.75
N TYR A 134 0.72 0.48 -14.45
CA TYR A 134 1.41 1.54 -13.70
C TYR A 134 1.26 1.23 -12.21
N VAL A 135 1.95 1.97 -11.34
CA VAL A 135 1.63 2.01 -9.91
C VAL A 135 1.34 3.44 -9.43
N PRO A 136 0.55 3.64 -8.35
CA PRO A 136 -0.15 2.60 -7.57
C PRO A 136 -1.28 1.94 -8.36
N TRP A 137 -1.27 0.61 -8.42
CA TRP A 137 -2.40 -0.13 -8.98
C TRP A 137 -3.43 -0.39 -7.90
N MET A 138 -4.62 0.19 -8.07
CA MET A 138 -5.71 0.10 -7.10
C MET A 138 -6.82 -0.79 -7.66
N THR A 139 -7.32 -1.71 -6.83
CA THR A 139 -8.50 -2.53 -7.18
C THR A 139 -9.60 -2.40 -6.12
N LEU A 140 -10.85 -2.52 -6.55
CA LEU A 140 -12.04 -2.45 -5.70
C LEU A 140 -12.96 -3.63 -6.03
N ASN A 141 -13.04 -4.61 -5.13
CA ASN A 141 -13.66 -5.92 -5.36
C ASN A 141 -13.04 -6.72 -6.53
N GLY A 142 -11.75 -6.47 -6.85
CA GLY A 142 -11.02 -7.11 -7.96
C GLY A 142 -10.93 -6.24 -9.22
N GLU A 143 -11.90 -5.37 -9.46
CA GLU A 143 -11.91 -4.47 -10.63
C GLU A 143 -10.90 -3.31 -10.45
N PRO A 144 -10.15 -2.92 -11.50
CA PRO A 144 -9.17 -1.84 -11.43
C PRO A 144 -9.80 -0.45 -11.35
N LEU A 145 -9.18 0.44 -10.58
CA LEU A 145 -9.52 1.86 -10.54
C LEU A 145 -8.51 2.65 -11.38
N TYR A 146 -9.01 3.31 -12.43
CA TYR A 146 -8.20 4.12 -13.34
C TYR A 146 -7.95 5.54 -12.82
N GLU A 147 -6.98 6.23 -13.43
CA GLU A 147 -6.32 7.44 -12.90
C GLU A 147 -7.24 8.63 -12.56
N SER A 148 -8.48 8.66 -13.05
CA SER A 148 -9.45 9.71 -12.73
C SER A 148 -10.04 9.53 -11.31
N ILE A 149 -9.18 9.62 -10.29
CA ILE A 149 -9.54 9.55 -8.87
C ILE A 149 -10.10 10.92 -8.41
N VAL A 150 -11.18 11.33 -9.08
CA VAL A 150 -12.14 12.30 -8.60
C VAL A 150 -13.21 11.49 -7.85
N ASP A 151 -13.50 11.87 -6.61
CA ASP A 151 -14.50 11.24 -5.75
C ASP A 151 -14.28 9.74 -5.41
N PHE A 152 -13.05 9.37 -5.04
CA PHE A 152 -12.73 8.07 -4.42
C PHE A 152 -13.63 7.73 -3.22
N VAL A 153 -14.01 8.75 -2.44
CA VAL A 153 -15.00 8.68 -1.35
C VAL A 153 -16.25 7.95 -1.83
N ASP A 154 -16.85 8.47 -2.90
CA ASP A 154 -18.09 8.01 -3.48
C ASP A 154 -17.97 6.60 -4.06
N LEU A 155 -16.84 6.27 -4.70
CA LEU A 155 -16.59 4.94 -5.24
C LEU A 155 -16.56 3.88 -4.12
N VAL A 156 -15.81 4.12 -3.05
CA VAL A 156 -15.75 3.22 -1.88
C VAL A 156 -17.11 3.16 -1.16
N CYS A 157 -17.83 4.27 -1.07
CA CYS A 157 -19.18 4.32 -0.50
C CYS A 157 -20.20 3.50 -1.29
N LYS A 158 -20.25 3.66 -2.62
CA LYS A 158 -21.18 2.96 -3.52
C LYS A 158 -20.86 1.47 -3.62
N ALA A 159 -19.59 1.09 -3.42
CA ALA A 159 -19.15 -0.30 -3.41
C ALA A 159 -19.41 -1.05 -2.08
N TYR A 160 -19.72 -0.36 -0.98
CA TYR A 160 -19.91 -0.99 0.33
C TYR A 160 -21.23 -1.78 0.41
N LYS A 161 -21.12 -3.10 0.63
CA LYS A 161 -22.26 -4.04 0.77
C LYS A 161 -22.35 -4.69 2.16
N GLY A 162 -21.65 -4.14 3.16
CA GLY A 162 -21.63 -4.68 4.51
C GLY A 162 -22.88 -4.33 5.34
N LYS A 163 -23.06 -5.02 6.47
CA LYS A 163 -24.20 -4.82 7.39
C LYS A 163 -24.00 -3.71 8.43
N THR A 164 -22.79 -3.15 8.52
CA THR A 164 -22.50 -2.05 9.47
C THR A 164 -23.04 -0.74 8.91
N ALA A 165 -23.51 0.17 9.78
CA ALA A 165 -24.04 1.46 9.35
C ALA A 165 -23.03 2.23 8.48
N LEU A 166 -23.46 2.63 7.27
CA LEU A 166 -22.59 3.39 6.37
C LEU A 166 -22.17 4.71 7.04
N PRO A 167 -20.87 5.04 7.11
CA PRO A 167 -20.45 6.10 8.02
C PRO A 167 -20.44 7.52 7.42
N LYS A 168 -20.00 8.52 8.21
CA LYS A 168 -20.33 9.94 8.03
C LYS A 168 -19.71 10.69 6.83
N LEU A 169 -18.85 10.09 6.00
CA LEU A 169 -18.50 10.62 4.65
C LEU A 169 -19.04 9.78 3.48
N CYS A 170 -19.99 8.86 3.71
CA CYS A 170 -20.96 8.43 2.70
C CYS A 170 -22.29 9.20 2.79
N SER A 171 -22.56 9.87 3.91
CA SER A 171 -23.66 10.83 4.03
C SER A 171 -23.22 12.19 3.47
N SER A 172 -23.84 12.61 2.36
CA SER A 172 -23.39 13.68 1.45
C SER A 172 -23.33 15.12 2.00
N SER A 173 -23.54 15.33 3.30
CA SER A 173 -23.32 16.61 3.98
C SER A 173 -21.94 16.77 4.62
N ALA A 174 -21.06 15.76 4.53
CA ALA A 174 -19.70 15.86 5.05
C ALA A 174 -18.69 15.00 4.27
N PHE A 175 -17.79 15.60 3.50
CA PHE A 175 -16.58 14.96 2.95
C PHE A 175 -15.52 14.62 4.04
N SER A 176 -15.92 14.32 5.29
CA SER A 176 -15.06 14.50 6.48
C SER A 176 -14.76 13.27 7.38
N LYS A 177 -15.62 12.24 7.49
CA LYS A 177 -15.64 11.33 8.69
C LYS A 177 -15.87 9.80 8.47
N MET A 178 -14.98 9.05 7.80
CA MET A 178 -14.91 7.55 7.80
C MET A 178 -13.72 6.93 7.06
N LYS A 179 -13.04 5.86 7.56
CA LYS A 179 -11.80 5.33 6.93
C LYS A 179 -11.34 3.89 7.40
N VAL A 180 -11.28 2.72 6.72
CA VAL A 180 -11.64 2.10 5.39
C VAL A 180 -12.46 0.79 5.62
N PRO A 181 -12.90 0.01 4.60
CA PRO A 181 -12.50 -1.43 4.54
C PRO A 181 -12.31 -1.97 3.12
N LYS A 182 -11.70 -3.14 2.92
CA LYS A 182 -10.31 -3.50 3.23
C LYS A 182 -9.78 -3.87 1.78
N LEU A 183 -8.68 -3.31 1.26
CA LEU A 183 -8.14 -3.22 -0.13
C LEU A 183 -6.72 -3.83 -0.36
N GLN A 184 -6.42 -4.47 -1.50
CA GLN A 184 -5.08 -5.05 -1.79
C GLN A 184 -4.26 -4.25 -2.83
N PHE A 185 -2.95 -4.00 -2.59
CA PHE A 185 -2.13 -3.02 -3.39
C PHE A 185 -0.63 -3.37 -3.53
N SER A 186 0.02 -3.18 -4.69
CA SER A 186 1.47 -3.43 -4.88
C SER A 186 2.24 -2.32 -5.65
N TYR A 187 3.54 -2.14 -5.35
CA TYR A 187 4.35 -0.98 -5.84
C TYR A 187 5.78 -1.24 -6.36
N ALA A 188 6.06 -0.67 -7.54
CA ALA A 188 7.36 -0.27 -8.12
C ALA A 188 7.06 0.54 -9.42
N ASN A 189 7.86 1.56 -9.77
CA ASN A 189 7.56 2.58 -10.79
C ASN A 189 8.76 2.78 -11.77
N GLU A 190 8.59 2.70 -13.09
CA GLU A 190 9.70 2.95 -14.04
C GLU A 190 9.94 4.42 -14.40
N ALA A 191 11.19 4.73 -14.74
CA ALA A 191 11.68 6.06 -15.07
C ALA A 191 11.83 6.24 -16.59
N ILE A 192 11.53 7.44 -17.10
CA ILE A 192 11.68 7.78 -18.51
C ILE A 192 12.76 8.86 -18.70
N LEU A 193 13.76 8.47 -19.49
CA LEU A 193 14.66 9.28 -20.33
C LEU A 193 14.51 10.82 -20.28
N ASN A 194 15.60 11.50 -19.87
CA ASN A 194 16.49 12.22 -20.78
C ASN A 194 17.90 12.30 -20.18
#